data_AF-A0A8J4PVF8-F1
#
_entry.id   AF-A0A8J4PVF8-F1
#
_cell.length_a   1.000
_cell.length_b   1.000
_cell.length_c   1.000
_cell.angle_alpha   90.00
_cell.angle_beta   90.00
_cell.angle_gamma   90.00
#
_symmetry.space_group_name_H-M   'P 1'
#
loop_
_entity.id
_entity.type
_entity.pdbx_description
1 polymer ?
#
loop_
_entity_poly.entity_id
_entity_poly.type
_entity_poly.pdbx_seq_one_letter_code
_entity_poly.pdbx_strand_id
1 'polypeptide(L)'
;MSGRPPADIEFKAGRAALKDKTVTSDARKGYLKFGITPERLICVQWRPRDSSAYEDEYYFAPGDLKFVKVPACKTGRMYYLYFSDSNQREFFWSQEPNQANDANIEKAIKAIETYVPDQDL
;
A
#
# COMPACT_ATOMS: atom_id res chain seq x y z
N MET A 1 -7.48 2.77 25.33
CA MET A 1 -7.55 4.15 24.80
C MET A 1 -8.36 4.02 23.53
N SER A 2 -9.57 4.59 23.47
CA SER A 2 -10.45 4.46 22.29
C SER A 2 -9.73 4.97 21.03
N GLY A 3 -9.12 4.08 20.27
CA GLY A 3 -8.14 4.39 19.24
C GLY A 3 -8.83 4.77 17.95
N ARG A 4 -9.02 6.07 17.72
CA ARG A 4 -9.39 6.58 16.39
C ARG A 4 -8.48 5.94 15.33
N PRO A 5 -9.03 5.41 14.23
CA PRO A 5 -8.20 4.84 13.18
C PRO A 5 -7.23 5.90 12.63
N PRO A 6 -6.02 5.51 12.19
CA PRO A 6 -5.11 6.39 11.48
C PRO A 6 -5.81 7.07 10.29
N ALA A 7 -5.34 8.25 9.90
CA ALA A 7 -5.83 8.90 8.70
C ALA A 7 -5.45 8.09 7.45
N ASP A 8 -6.35 8.04 6.48
CA ASP A 8 -6.08 7.52 5.15
C ASP A 8 -4.88 8.24 4.52
N ILE A 9 -4.12 7.52 3.71
CA ILE A 9 -3.04 8.08 2.90
C ILE A 9 -3.21 7.67 1.44
N GLU A 10 -3.16 8.64 0.53
CA GLU A 10 -3.14 8.42 -0.92
C GLU A 10 -1.90 9.11 -1.49
N PHE A 11 -1.17 8.42 -2.35
CA PHE A 11 0.03 8.95 -2.99
C PHE A 11 0.18 8.41 -4.42
N LYS A 12 1.00 9.09 -5.21
CA LYS A 12 1.27 8.71 -6.60
C LYS A 12 2.08 7.42 -6.64
N ALA A 13 1.51 6.37 -7.20
CA ALA A 13 2.19 5.09 -7.39
C ALA A 13 1.68 4.36 -8.63
N GLY A 14 2.59 3.68 -9.31
CA GLY A 14 2.28 2.77 -10.40
C GLY A 14 2.31 1.32 -9.93
N ARG A 15 1.70 0.43 -10.71
CA ARG A 15 1.84 -1.02 -10.54
C ARG A 15 3.17 -1.51 -11.11
N ALA A 16 3.58 -2.68 -10.66
CA ALA A 16 4.65 -3.45 -11.27
C ALA A 16 4.30 -4.93 -11.21
N ALA A 17 4.92 -5.72 -12.08
CA ALA A 17 4.74 -7.17 -12.11
C ALA A 17 6.09 -7.86 -12.04
N LEU A 18 6.17 -8.93 -11.25
CA LEU A 18 7.30 -9.84 -11.27
C LEU A 18 7.12 -10.82 -12.43
N LYS A 19 8.04 -10.77 -13.39
CA LYS A 19 8.17 -11.78 -14.45
C LYS A 19 9.49 -12.50 -14.29
N ASP A 20 9.42 -13.81 -14.08
CA ASP A 20 10.56 -14.67 -13.73
C ASP A 20 11.30 -14.18 -12.48
N LYS A 21 12.36 -13.37 -12.66
CA LYS A 21 13.19 -12.80 -11.59
C LYS A 21 13.29 -11.27 -11.69
N THR A 22 12.51 -10.64 -12.58
CA THR A 22 12.58 -9.22 -12.90
C THR A 22 11.26 -8.54 -12.63
N VAL A 23 11.28 -7.54 -11.74
CA VAL A 23 10.12 -6.68 -11.50
C VAL A 23 10.10 -5.59 -12.57
N THR A 24 9.01 -5.51 -13.33
CA THR A 24 8.82 -4.52 -14.40
C THR A 24 7.68 -3.58 -14.05
N SER A 25 7.94 -2.27 -14.08
CA SER A 25 6.94 -1.23 -13.82
C SER A 25 5.92 -1.12 -14.96
N ASP A 26 4.63 -1.06 -14.61
CA ASP A 26 3.59 -0.58 -15.51
C ASP A 26 3.79 0.94 -15.73
N ALA A 27 3.66 1.38 -16.99
CA ALA A 27 3.83 2.77 -17.39
C ALA A 27 2.66 3.67 -16.94
N ARG A 28 1.51 3.09 -16.56
CA ARG A 28 0.33 3.84 -16.14
C ARG A 28 0.60 4.65 -14.88
N LYS A 29 0.12 5.88 -14.90
CA LYS A 29 0.13 6.77 -13.74
C LYS A 29 -1.04 6.40 -12.85
N GLY A 30 -0.77 6.15 -11.58
CA GLY A 30 -1.83 5.78 -10.63
C GLY A 30 -1.74 6.53 -9.30
N TYR A 31 -2.74 6.25 -8.49
CA TYR A 31 -2.80 6.53 -7.06
C TYR A 31 -2.94 5.21 -6.32
N LEU A 32 -2.18 5.06 -5.24
CA LEU A 32 -2.33 3.97 -4.28
C LEU A 32 -2.81 4.57 -2.97
N LYS A 33 -3.92 4.05 -2.45
CA LYS A 33 -4.55 4.50 -1.22
C LYS A 33 -4.51 3.40 -0.17
N PHE A 34 -4.21 3.76 1.06
CA PHE A 34 -4.36 2.92 2.26
C PHE A 34 -5.33 3.61 3.21
N GLY A 35 -6.24 2.85 3.79
CA GLY A 35 -7.20 3.36 4.77
C GLY A 35 -7.79 2.27 5.65
N ILE A 36 -8.57 2.68 6.64
CA ILE A 36 -9.33 1.77 7.51
C ILE A 36 -10.81 1.93 7.21
N THR A 37 -11.47 0.83 6.88
CA THR A 37 -12.92 0.78 6.61
C THR A 37 -13.74 0.94 7.90
N PRO A 38 -15.05 1.27 7.81
CA PRO A 38 -15.95 1.25 8.96
C PRO A 38 -15.97 -0.10 9.70
N GLU A 39 -15.81 -1.20 8.99
CA GLU A 39 -15.72 -2.58 9.50
C GLU A 39 -14.36 -2.92 10.13
N ARG A 40 -13.47 -1.93 10.27
CA ARG A 40 -12.12 -2.05 10.85
C ARG A 40 -11.15 -2.94 10.06
N LEU A 41 -11.45 -3.21 8.79
CA LEU A 41 -10.51 -3.81 7.85
C LEU A 41 -9.60 -2.74 7.25
N ILE A 42 -8.33 -3.09 7.02
CA ILE A 42 -7.42 -2.27 6.25
C ILE A 42 -7.76 -2.45 4.77
N CYS A 43 -8.01 -1.36 4.05
CA CYS A 43 -8.28 -1.37 2.62
C CYS A 43 -7.13 -0.71 1.85
N VAL A 44 -6.62 -1.41 0.84
CA VAL A 44 -5.58 -0.91 -0.06
C VAL A 44 -6.14 -0.91 -1.48
N GLN A 45 -6.17 0.27 -2.11
CA GLN A 45 -6.85 0.46 -3.39
C GLN A 45 -5.93 1.15 -4.39
N TRP A 46 -5.98 0.71 -5.66
CA TRP A 46 -5.25 1.36 -6.74
C TRP A 46 -6.21 1.82 -7.84
N ARG A 47 -5.97 3.03 -8.35
CA ARG A 47 -6.70 3.58 -9.51
C ARG A 47 -5.77 4.31 -10.48
N PRO A 48 -6.09 4.35 -11.79
CA PRO A 48 -5.48 5.27 -12.74
C PRO A 48 -5.73 6.74 -12.35
N ARG A 49 -4.83 7.66 -12.69
CA ARG A 49 -5.03 9.09 -12.36
C ARG A 49 -6.12 9.77 -13.19
N ASP A 50 -6.40 9.23 -14.37
CA ASP A 50 -7.44 9.66 -15.29
C ASP A 50 -8.81 9.00 -15.01
N SER A 51 -8.91 8.18 -13.96
CA SER A 51 -10.14 7.54 -13.52
C SER A 51 -10.40 7.77 -12.03
N SER A 52 -11.66 7.87 -11.66
CA SER A 52 -12.11 7.83 -10.26
C SER A 52 -12.41 6.41 -9.77
N ALA A 53 -12.49 5.42 -10.67
CA ALA A 53 -12.77 4.05 -10.32
C ALA A 53 -11.49 3.31 -9.91
N TYR A 54 -11.56 2.59 -8.79
CA TYR A 54 -10.51 1.67 -8.37
C TYR A 54 -10.53 0.44 -9.27
N GLU A 55 -9.37 0.07 -9.81
CA GLU A 55 -9.18 -1.16 -10.58
C GLU A 55 -8.80 -2.33 -9.68
N ASP A 56 -8.08 -2.04 -8.59
CA ASP A 56 -7.66 -3.04 -7.62
C ASP A 56 -8.10 -2.59 -6.21
N GLU A 57 -8.58 -3.55 -5.42
CA GLU A 57 -9.01 -3.33 -4.04
C GLU A 57 -8.71 -4.58 -3.22
N TYR A 58 -7.97 -4.39 -2.12
CA TYR A 58 -7.48 -5.45 -1.26
C TYR A 58 -7.87 -5.16 0.19
N TYR A 59 -8.41 -6.17 0.88
CA TYR A 59 -8.77 -6.07 2.29
C TYR A 59 -7.88 -6.95 3.14
N PHE A 60 -7.40 -6.41 4.25
CA PHE A 60 -6.58 -7.13 5.23
C PHE A 60 -7.20 -6.97 6.61
N ALA A 61 -7.15 -8.05 7.40
CA ALA A 61 -7.43 -7.91 8.82
C ALA A 61 -6.32 -7.08 9.49
N PRO A 62 -6.62 -6.40 10.60
CA PRO A 62 -5.61 -5.73 11.42
C PRO A 62 -4.45 -6.67 11.75
N GLY A 63 -3.22 -6.25 11.45
CA GLY A 63 -1.99 -7.04 11.65
C GLY A 63 -1.55 -7.91 10.47
N ASP A 64 -2.40 -8.12 9.46
CA ASP A 64 -2.07 -8.96 8.30
C ASP A 64 -1.45 -8.19 7.15
N LEU A 65 -1.70 -6.88 7.07
CA LEU A 65 -1.08 -6.04 6.04
C LEU A 65 0.46 -6.08 6.19
N LYS A 66 1.14 -6.42 5.11
CA LYS A 66 2.59 -6.32 4.98
C LYS A 66 2.94 -5.55 3.73
N PHE A 67 3.36 -4.29 3.89
CA PHE A 67 3.86 -3.45 2.81
C PHE A 67 5.38 -3.36 2.87
N VAL A 68 6.04 -4.10 1.99
CA VAL A 68 7.49 -4.37 2.09
C VAL A 68 8.25 -3.70 0.98
N LYS A 69 9.30 -2.95 1.35
CA LYS A 69 10.25 -2.34 0.41
C LYS A 69 11.13 -3.41 -0.24
N VAL A 70 11.32 -3.36 -1.56
CA VAL A 70 12.17 -4.30 -2.30
C VAL A 70 13.64 -3.88 -2.17
N PRO A 71 14.49 -4.61 -1.42
CA PRO A 71 15.86 -4.17 -1.13
C PRO A 71 16.77 -4.18 -2.37
N ALA A 72 16.49 -5.07 -3.32
CA ALA A 72 17.24 -5.17 -4.57
C ALA A 72 17.04 -3.97 -5.51
N CYS A 73 16.00 -3.15 -5.28
CA CYS A 73 15.73 -1.96 -6.07
C CYS A 73 16.59 -0.79 -5.59
N LYS A 74 17.67 -0.48 -6.31
CA LYS A 74 18.65 0.56 -5.93
C LYS A 74 18.07 1.98 -5.86
N THR A 75 16.91 2.24 -6.49
CA THR A 75 16.20 3.52 -6.35
C THR A 75 15.42 3.62 -5.04
N GLY A 76 15.21 2.51 -4.33
CA GLY A 76 14.52 2.47 -3.04
C GLY A 76 13.03 2.81 -3.11
N ARG A 77 12.40 2.67 -4.27
CA ARG A 77 11.01 3.12 -4.51
C ARG A 77 10.08 2.04 -5.02
N MET A 78 10.48 0.77 -4.91
CA MET A 78 9.67 -0.39 -5.25
C MET A 78 9.24 -1.09 -3.95
N TYR A 79 7.98 -1.45 -3.88
CA TYR A 79 7.33 -2.06 -2.74
C TYR A 79 6.44 -3.22 -3.20
N TYR A 80 6.03 -4.10 -2.28
CA TYR A 80 4.97 -5.05 -2.52
C TYR A 80 4.05 -5.22 -1.32
N LEU A 81 2.78 -5.50 -1.60
CA LEU A 81 1.86 -6.13 -0.65
C LEU A 81 2.15 -7.63 -0.62
N TYR A 82 2.20 -8.22 0.57
CA TYR A 82 2.37 -9.67 0.73
C TYR A 82 1.10 -10.30 1.30
N PHE A 83 0.48 -11.17 0.51
CA PHE A 83 -0.65 -11.99 0.94
C PHE A 83 -0.10 -13.29 1.51
N SER A 84 -0.04 -13.40 2.83
CA SER A 84 0.57 -14.56 3.50
C SER A 84 -0.09 -15.88 3.13
N ASP A 85 -1.41 -15.86 2.97
CA ASP A 85 -2.22 -17.07 2.80
C ASP A 85 -2.01 -17.72 1.43
N SER A 86 -1.67 -16.92 0.42
CA SER A 86 -1.42 -17.37 -0.96
C SER A 86 0.04 -17.27 -1.38
N ASN A 87 0.92 -16.69 -0.54
CA ASN A 87 2.29 -16.30 -0.90
C ASN A 87 2.34 -15.39 -2.16
N GLN A 88 1.22 -14.72 -2.49
CA GLN A 88 1.12 -13.79 -3.61
C GLN A 88 1.72 -12.44 -3.24
N ARG A 89 2.25 -11.73 -4.24
CA ARG A 89 2.82 -10.40 -4.10
C ARG A 89 2.27 -9.47 -5.17
N GLU A 90 1.75 -8.33 -4.74
CA GLU A 90 1.34 -7.25 -5.62
C GLU A 90 2.35 -6.11 -5.52
N PHE A 91 3.02 -5.77 -6.62
CA PHE A 91 4.13 -4.81 -6.61
C PHE A 91 3.68 -3.41 -7.02
N PHE A 92 4.26 -2.42 -6.36
CA PHE A 92 4.00 -1.01 -6.60
C PHE A 92 5.29 -0.21 -6.58
N TRP A 93 5.34 0.89 -7.33
CA TRP A 93 6.46 1.80 -7.32
C TRP A 93 6.02 3.26 -7.12
N SER A 94 6.75 3.99 -6.27
CA SER A 94 6.45 5.40 -6.00
C SER A 94 6.70 6.26 -7.24
N GLN A 95 5.68 7.02 -7.62
CA GLN A 95 5.69 8.02 -8.70
C GLN A 95 5.71 9.45 -8.14
N GLU A 96 5.98 9.62 -6.84
CA GLU A 96 6.12 10.94 -6.23
C GLU A 96 7.37 11.65 -6.76
N PRO A 97 7.27 12.93 -7.18
CA PRO A 97 8.39 13.67 -7.74
C PRO A 97 9.45 13.99 -6.69
N ASN A 98 9.06 14.14 -5.42
CA ASN A 98 9.96 14.51 -4.33
C ASN A 98 10.23 13.31 -3.39
N GLN A 99 11.49 12.86 -3.34
CA GLN A 99 11.90 11.73 -2.49
C GLN A 99 11.89 12.05 -0.99
N ALA A 100 11.98 13.32 -0.61
CA ALA A 100 11.91 13.71 0.79
C ALA A 100 10.55 13.35 1.43
N ASN A 101 9.50 13.17 0.63
CA ASN A 101 8.19 12.80 1.14
C ASN A 101 8.01 11.27 1.32
N ASP A 102 8.90 10.45 0.77
CA ASP A 102 8.79 8.98 0.85
C ASP A 102 8.78 8.53 2.32
N ALA A 103 9.59 9.15 3.18
CA ALA A 103 9.63 8.83 4.62
C ALA A 103 8.30 9.15 5.35
N ASN A 104 7.61 10.22 4.96
CA ASN A 104 6.31 10.57 5.55
C ASN A 104 5.23 9.58 5.11
N ILE A 105 5.27 9.17 3.83
CA ILE A 105 4.37 8.16 3.28
C ILE A 105 4.60 6.81 3.97
N GLU A 106 5.86 6.36 4.06
CA GLU A 106 6.22 5.11 4.75
C GLU A 106 5.78 5.13 6.22
N LYS A 107 5.93 6.27 6.92
CA LYS A 107 5.45 6.44 8.29
C LYS A 107 3.93 6.35 8.41
N ALA A 108 3.18 6.99 7.50
CA ALA A 108 1.72 6.95 7.50
C ALA A 108 1.20 5.53 7.23
N ILE A 109 1.77 4.84 6.23
CA ILE A 109 1.45 3.43 5.95
C ILE A 109 1.79 2.56 7.16
N LYS A 110 2.93 2.79 7.82
CA LYS A 110 3.29 2.00 9.00
C LYS A 110 2.28 2.14 10.15
N ALA A 111 1.72 3.34 10.35
CA ALA A 111 0.68 3.55 11.36
C ALA A 111 -0.60 2.75 11.04
N ILE A 112 -0.96 2.62 9.76
CA ILE A 112 -2.09 1.80 9.29
C ILE A 112 -1.75 0.30 9.45
N GLU A 113 -0.55 -0.12 9.07
CA GLU A 113 -0.08 -1.50 9.18
C GLU A 113 -0.11 -2.01 10.62
N THR A 114 0.25 -1.16 11.59
CA THR A 114 0.25 -1.50 13.02
C THR A 114 -1.07 -1.19 13.73
N TYR A 115 -2.12 -0.81 12.99
CA TYR A 115 -3.42 -0.52 13.58
C TYR A 115 -4.00 -1.79 14.22
N VAL A 116 -4.48 -1.65 15.45
CA VAL A 116 -5.23 -2.68 16.17
C VAL A 116 -6.52 -2.01 16.66
N PRO A 117 -7.71 -2.48 16.24
CA PRO A 117 -8.96 -1.97 16.78
C PRO A 117 -9.05 -2.33 18.27
N ASP A 118 -9.63 -1.44 19.07
CA ASP A 118 -10.03 -1.82 20.42
C ASP A 118 -11.02 -2.98 20.31
N GLN A 119 -10.82 -4.04 21.09
CA GLN A 119 -11.85 -5.04 21.24
C GLN A 119 -12.95 -4.42 22.09
N ASP A 120 -14.14 -4.30 21.52
CA ASP A 120 -15.33 -3.94 22.29
C ASP A 120 -15.49 -5.00 23.39
N LEU A 121 -15.27 -4.59 24.64
CA LEU A 121 -15.57 -5.38 25.84
C LEU A 121 -17.07 -5.34 26.15
#